data_AF-A0A4D4MVZ1-F1
#
_entry.id   AF-A0A4D4MVZ1-F1
#
_cell.length_a   1.000
_cell.length_b   1.000
_cell.length_c   1.000
_cell.angle_alpha   90.00
_cell.angle_beta   90.00
_cell.angle_gamma   90.00
#
_symmetry.space_group_name_H-M   'P 1'
#
loop_
_entity.id
_entity.type
_entity.pdbx_description
1 polymer ?
#
loop_
_entity_poly.entity_id
_entity_poly.type
_entity_poly.pdbx_seq_one_letter_code
_entity_poly.pdbx_strand_id
1 'polypeptide(L)'
;MKKTSTPLADGRELIYYDLRDDAVRDAVDRRPLDRTVTSSEIRRDPLLGDSVAIASHRQGRTYHPPANECPLCPSEGERLSEIPDSSYDVVVFENRFPSLAGDSGRCEVVCFTSDHDSSFADLTEEQAGLVLDAWTDRTAELSHLPSVQQVFCFENRGAEIGVTLGHPHGQIYGYPFTTPRTALMLRSAAAHKEATGAATSSTTYSPANWPGSGSSFRESTGSPSFRTRRTGPTRSTSTRAAGSPTCWPSTRTHAQSSPRCIWNS
;
A
#
# COMPACT_ATOMS: atom_id res chain seq x y z
N MET A 1 -5.61 -22.40 1.27
CA MET A 1 -5.43 -21.26 2.20
C MET A 1 -6.02 -21.65 3.53
N LYS A 2 -5.17 -21.70 4.56
CA LYS A 2 -5.55 -21.99 5.93
C LYS A 2 -5.59 -20.69 6.74
N LYS A 3 -6.72 -20.44 7.38
CA LYS A 3 -6.91 -19.30 8.28
C LYS A 3 -6.76 -19.76 9.73
N THR A 4 -5.88 -19.12 10.49
CA THR A 4 -5.69 -19.41 11.92
C THR A 4 -5.73 -18.10 12.72
N SER A 5 -6.62 -18.01 13.71
CA SER A 5 -6.73 -16.84 14.60
C SER A 5 -6.08 -17.13 15.96
N THR A 6 -5.35 -16.15 16.49
CA THR A 6 -4.73 -16.19 17.82
C THR A 6 -4.80 -14.82 18.50
N PRO A 7 -4.95 -14.75 19.83
CA PRO A 7 -4.89 -13.49 20.56
C PRO A 7 -3.46 -12.97 20.70
N LEU A 8 -3.29 -11.65 20.55
CA LEU A 8 -2.09 -10.91 20.95
C LEU A 8 -2.12 -10.60 22.45
N ALA A 9 -0.95 -10.29 23.03
CA ALA A 9 -0.78 -10.04 24.46
C ALA A 9 -1.64 -8.88 24.98
N ASP A 10 -1.95 -7.89 24.14
CA ASP A 10 -2.81 -6.75 24.48
C ASP A 10 -4.30 -6.99 24.16
N GLY A 11 -4.68 -8.22 23.82
CA GLY A 11 -6.06 -8.66 23.58
C GLY A 11 -6.59 -8.38 22.17
N ARG A 12 -5.77 -7.82 21.27
CA ARG A 12 -6.11 -7.74 19.84
C ARG A 12 -6.06 -9.12 19.19
N GLU A 13 -6.74 -9.27 18.06
CA GLU A 13 -6.68 -10.50 17.24
C GLU A 13 -5.55 -10.41 16.20
N LEU A 14 -4.81 -11.51 16.04
CA LEU A 14 -3.89 -11.78 14.94
C LEU A 14 -4.42 -12.98 14.14
N ILE A 15 -4.49 -12.82 12.82
CA ILE A 15 -4.98 -13.82 11.89
C ILE A 15 -3.86 -14.16 10.91
N TYR A 16 -3.48 -15.42 10.86
CA TYR A 16 -2.59 -15.99 9.86
C TYR A 16 -3.40 -16.49 8.67
N TYR A 17 -2.89 -16.22 7.47
CA TYR A 17 -3.33 -16.81 6.22
C TYR A 17 -2.13 -17.54 5.65
N ASP A 18 -2.21 -18.86 5.61
CA ASP A 18 -1.11 -19.72 5.19
C ASP A 18 -1.44 -20.40 3.85
N LEU A 19 -0.44 -20.50 2.98
CA LEU A 19 -0.55 -21.23 1.71
C LEU A 19 -0.77 -22.72 1.96
N ARG A 20 -0.08 -23.24 2.98
CA ARG A 20 -0.07 -24.67 3.31
C ARG A 20 -1.05 -25.00 4.42
N ASP A 21 -1.85 -26.03 4.21
CA ASP A 21 -2.83 -26.49 5.21
C ASP A 21 -2.19 -27.19 6.43
N ASP A 22 -0.92 -27.59 6.32
CA ASP A 22 -0.15 -28.20 7.41
C ASP A 22 0.56 -27.18 8.33
N ALA A 23 0.46 -25.88 8.06
CA ALA A 23 1.06 -24.84 8.90
C ALA A 23 0.51 -24.88 10.34
N VAL A 24 1.39 -24.80 11.33
CA VAL A 24 1.02 -24.79 12.76
C VAL A 24 1.37 -23.41 13.33
N ARG A 25 0.41 -22.78 14.01
CA ARG A 25 0.51 -21.44 14.61
C ARG A 25 0.18 -21.52 16.10
N ASP A 26 1.13 -22.01 16.90
CA ASP A 26 1.00 -22.21 18.35
C ASP A 26 1.84 -21.24 19.18
N ALA A 27 2.59 -20.35 18.52
CA ALA A 27 3.38 -19.33 19.18
C ALA A 27 2.49 -18.37 19.99
N VAL A 28 2.88 -18.14 21.23
CA VAL A 28 2.19 -17.20 22.13
C VAL A 28 2.91 -15.86 22.10
N ASP A 29 2.15 -14.78 22.02
CA ASP A 29 2.69 -13.42 22.18
C ASP A 29 3.20 -13.22 23.61
N ARG A 30 4.52 -13.11 23.76
CA ARG A 30 5.22 -12.98 25.06
C ARG A 30 5.48 -11.53 25.46
N ARG A 31 5.03 -10.54 24.69
CA ARG A 31 5.35 -9.14 24.96
C ARG A 31 4.70 -8.68 26.28
N PRO A 32 5.40 -7.91 27.12
CA PRO A 32 4.87 -7.42 28.39
C PRO A 32 3.97 -6.20 28.16
N LEU A 33 2.82 -6.41 27.51
CA LEU A 33 1.88 -5.35 27.15
C LEU A 33 0.61 -5.44 27.96
N ASP A 34 0.18 -4.28 28.47
CA ASP A 34 -1.16 -4.13 29.01
C ASP A 34 -2.18 -4.03 27.88
N ARG A 35 -3.40 -4.49 28.16
CA ARG A 35 -4.53 -4.29 27.26
C ARG A 35 -4.75 -2.81 27.01
N THR A 36 -4.67 -2.41 25.74
CA THR A 36 -4.87 -1.03 25.33
C THR A 36 -6.25 -0.87 24.69
N VAL A 37 -7.04 0.09 25.17
CA VAL A 37 -8.29 0.50 24.53
C VAL A 37 -8.07 1.89 23.95
N THR A 38 -8.17 2.00 22.63
CA THR A 38 -8.09 3.29 21.93
C THR A 38 -9.50 3.78 21.57
N SER A 39 -9.69 5.09 21.65
CA SER A 39 -10.90 5.74 21.14
C SER A 39 -10.52 6.77 20.09
N SER A 40 -11.45 6.97 19.16
CA SER A 40 -11.42 7.99 18.13
C SER A 40 -12.81 8.60 18.01
N GLU A 41 -12.90 9.83 17.53
CA GLU A 41 -14.17 10.49 17.22
C GLU A 41 -14.22 10.89 15.74
N ILE A 42 -15.42 10.89 15.17
CA ILE A 42 -15.66 11.44 13.84
C ILE A 42 -16.33 12.81 13.98
N ARG A 43 -15.70 13.84 13.42
CA ARG A 43 -16.26 15.20 13.34
C ARG A 43 -16.63 15.53 11.91
N ARG A 44 -17.65 16.39 11.74
CA ARG A 44 -18.06 16.87 10.42
C ARG A 44 -17.53 18.27 10.18
N ASP A 45 -16.84 18.47 9.05
CA ASP A 45 -16.47 19.78 8.55
C ASP A 45 -17.72 20.47 7.96
N PRO A 46 -18.16 21.62 8.49
CA PRO A 46 -19.35 22.30 7.99
C PRO A 46 -19.15 23.01 6.64
N LEU A 47 -17.91 23.32 6.25
CA LEU A 47 -17.61 24.02 4.99
C LEU A 47 -17.57 23.06 3.81
N LEU A 48 -16.92 21.90 4.00
CA LEU A 48 -16.75 20.89 2.95
C LEU A 48 -17.81 19.78 3.03
N GLY A 49 -18.44 19.61 4.19
CA GLY A 49 -19.37 18.53 4.46
C GLY A 49 -18.69 17.18 4.74
N ASP A 50 -17.36 17.15 4.76
CA ASP A 50 -16.53 15.97 4.93
C ASP A 50 -16.51 15.45 6.37
N SER A 51 -16.33 14.14 6.52
CA SER A 51 -16.09 13.49 7.81
C SER A 51 -14.59 13.38 8.09
N VAL A 52 -14.18 13.84 9.26
CA VAL A 52 -12.79 13.88 9.73
C VAL A 52 -12.64 12.99 10.96
N ALA A 53 -11.74 12.01 10.89
CA ALA A 53 -11.38 11.18 12.03
C ALA A 53 -10.36 11.88 12.92
N ILE A 54 -10.61 11.93 14.22
CA ILE A 54 -9.70 12.49 15.23
C ILE A 54 -9.29 11.38 16.19
N ALA A 55 -7.99 11.11 16.22
CA ALA A 55 -7.36 10.05 17.02
C ALA A 55 -6.15 10.62 17.77
N SER A 56 -6.41 11.29 18.91
CA SER A 56 -5.39 12.01 19.69
C SER A 56 -4.25 11.11 20.18
N HIS A 57 -4.56 9.85 20.51
CA HIS A 57 -3.59 8.85 20.96
C HIS A 57 -2.48 8.56 19.94
N ARG A 58 -2.68 8.87 18.64
CA ARG A 58 -1.67 8.68 17.60
C ARG A 58 -0.49 9.65 17.71
N GLN A 59 -0.59 10.72 18.50
CA GLN A 59 0.52 11.66 18.74
C GLN A 59 1.67 11.02 19.54
N GLY A 60 1.38 9.99 20.36
CA GLY A 60 2.38 9.27 21.16
C GLY A 60 3.10 8.14 20.42
N ARG A 61 2.93 8.01 19.11
CA ARG A 61 3.49 6.89 18.33
C ARG A 61 5.01 7.02 18.22
N THR A 62 5.74 6.01 18.67
CA THR A 62 7.19 5.88 18.43
C THR A 62 7.48 5.92 16.93
N TYR A 63 8.36 6.83 16.52
CA TYR A 63 8.67 7.12 15.12
C TYR A 63 9.92 6.34 14.68
N HIS A 64 9.81 5.60 13.57
CA HIS A 64 10.86 4.82 12.88
C HIS A 64 11.74 3.94 13.80
N PRO A 65 11.25 2.75 14.20
CA PRO A 65 12.15 1.74 14.73
C PRO A 65 13.16 1.33 13.64
N PRO A 66 14.42 1.07 13.99
CA PRO A 66 15.36 0.44 13.06
C PRO A 66 14.85 -0.96 12.64
N ALA A 67 15.38 -1.55 11.56
CA ALA A 67 14.89 -2.81 11.01
C ALA A 67 14.90 -3.96 12.05
N ASN A 68 15.90 -3.99 12.93
CA ASN A 68 16.01 -4.94 14.05
C ASN A 68 14.97 -4.71 15.17
N GLU A 69 14.15 -3.67 15.07
CA GLU A 69 13.03 -3.37 15.97
C GLU A 69 11.70 -3.29 15.20
N CYS A 70 11.68 -3.82 13.97
CA CYS A 70 10.48 -3.81 13.15
C CYS A 70 9.35 -4.61 13.84
N PRO A 71 8.19 -4.01 14.11
CA PRO A 71 7.05 -4.70 14.71
C PRO A 71 6.40 -5.71 13.77
N LEU A 72 6.68 -5.65 12.47
CA LEU A 72 6.10 -6.51 11.43
C LEU A 72 7.00 -7.68 11.03
N CYS A 73 8.25 -7.72 11.50
CA CYS A 73 9.09 -8.91 11.38
C CYS A 73 8.56 -10.00 12.33
N PRO A 74 8.74 -11.29 12.00
CA PRO A 74 8.51 -12.39 12.95
C PRO A 74 9.27 -12.20 14.26
N SER A 75 8.85 -12.81 15.36
CA SER A 75 9.63 -12.79 16.61
C SER A 75 10.78 -13.79 16.56
N GLU A 76 11.95 -13.41 17.09
CA GLU A 76 13.16 -14.23 17.06
C GLU A 76 13.92 -14.15 18.38
N GLY A 77 14.02 -15.29 19.09
CA GLY A 77 14.69 -15.37 20.39
C GLY A 77 14.06 -14.42 21.41
N GLU A 78 14.85 -13.44 21.88
CA GLU A 78 14.44 -12.39 22.82
C GLU A 78 13.81 -11.16 22.12
N ARG A 79 13.92 -11.07 20.78
CA ARG A 79 13.28 -9.98 20.01
C ARG A 79 11.82 -10.33 19.77
N LEU A 80 10.93 -9.64 20.47
CA LEU A 80 9.48 -9.83 20.37
C LEU A 80 8.84 -8.72 19.52
N SER A 81 7.93 -9.08 18.62
CA SER A 81 7.23 -8.17 17.69
C SER A 81 5.70 -8.37 17.74
N GLU A 82 4.94 -7.72 16.85
CA GLU A 82 3.49 -7.98 16.70
C GLU A 82 3.16 -9.40 16.23
N ILE A 83 4.15 -10.16 15.77
CA ILE A 83 3.96 -11.47 15.16
C ILE A 83 4.77 -12.49 15.99
N PRO A 84 4.10 -13.31 16.82
CA PRO A 84 4.78 -14.21 17.75
C PRO A 84 5.54 -15.35 17.06
N ASP A 85 5.03 -15.84 15.92
CA ASP A 85 5.68 -16.89 15.15
C ASP A 85 7.00 -16.42 14.53
N SER A 86 7.87 -17.38 14.20
CA SER A 86 9.17 -17.16 13.56
C SER A 86 9.09 -16.96 12.05
N SER A 87 7.93 -17.20 11.43
CA SER A 87 7.68 -16.98 10.00
C SER A 87 6.17 -16.87 9.73
N TYR A 88 5.78 -16.33 8.59
CA TYR A 88 4.40 -16.29 8.12
C TYR A 88 4.33 -16.06 6.61
N ASP A 89 3.24 -16.51 5.98
CA ASP A 89 2.95 -16.16 4.59
C ASP A 89 2.25 -14.79 4.53
N VAL A 90 1.06 -14.66 5.12
CA VAL A 90 0.36 -13.38 5.30
C VAL A 90 -0.22 -13.31 6.71
N VAL A 91 -0.14 -12.15 7.35
CA VAL A 91 -0.83 -11.90 8.63
C VAL A 91 -1.66 -10.63 8.61
N VAL A 92 -2.77 -10.65 9.34
CA VAL A 92 -3.63 -9.50 9.57
C VAL A 92 -3.86 -9.31 11.05
N PHE A 93 -3.74 -8.09 11.55
CA PHE A 93 -4.10 -7.75 12.92
C PHE A 93 -4.60 -6.30 13.04
N GLU A 94 -5.34 -6.03 14.11
CA GLU A 94 -5.77 -4.68 14.44
C GLU A 94 -4.58 -3.74 14.62
N ASN A 95 -4.63 -2.55 14.03
CA ASN A 95 -3.56 -1.57 14.19
C ASN A 95 -3.46 -1.10 15.66
N ARG A 96 -2.26 -1.13 16.25
CA ARG A 96 -2.01 -0.71 17.63
C ARG A 96 -2.27 0.78 17.88
N PHE A 97 -2.13 1.61 16.84
CA PHE A 97 -2.35 3.05 16.87
C PHE A 97 -3.36 3.46 15.79
N PRO A 98 -4.62 3.00 15.90
CA PRO A 98 -5.59 3.07 14.83
C PRO A 98 -6.11 4.50 14.63
N SER A 99 -6.44 4.85 13.39
CA SER A 99 -7.15 6.12 13.10
C SER A 99 -8.63 6.06 13.46
N LEU A 100 -9.19 4.85 13.48
CA LEU A 100 -10.59 4.53 13.71
C LEU A 100 -10.67 3.37 14.70
N ALA A 101 -11.40 3.55 15.79
CA ALA A 101 -11.58 2.55 16.83
C ALA A 101 -12.99 2.59 17.44
N GLY A 102 -13.41 1.46 18.03
CA GLY A 102 -14.72 1.30 18.66
C GLY A 102 -15.87 1.54 17.68
N ASP A 103 -16.84 2.36 18.08
CA ASP A 103 -18.00 2.69 17.25
C ASP A 103 -17.68 3.62 16.07
N SER A 104 -16.44 4.12 15.99
CA SER A 104 -15.97 4.99 14.91
C SER A 104 -15.26 4.23 13.79
N GLY A 105 -15.31 2.90 13.80
CA GLY A 105 -14.76 2.05 12.74
C GLY A 105 -13.55 1.22 13.20
N ARG A 106 -12.78 0.75 12.22
CA ARG A 106 -11.70 -0.23 12.41
C ARG A 106 -10.49 0.08 11.54
N CYS A 107 -9.28 -0.17 12.05
CA CYS A 107 -8.06 -0.15 11.26
C CYS A 107 -7.28 -1.47 11.46
N GLU A 108 -6.94 -2.15 10.38
CA GLU A 108 -6.11 -3.36 10.39
C GLU A 108 -4.85 -3.15 9.56
N VAL A 109 -3.78 -3.87 9.91
CA VAL A 109 -2.52 -3.97 9.17
C VAL A 109 -2.48 -5.36 8.53
N VAL A 110 -2.04 -5.42 7.27
CA VAL A 110 -1.88 -6.67 6.50
C VAL A 110 -0.41 -6.79 6.12
N CYS A 111 0.33 -7.74 6.69
CA CYS A 111 1.73 -7.95 6.31
C CYS A 111 1.80 -9.02 5.22
N PHE A 112 2.50 -8.73 4.13
CA PHE A 112 2.43 -9.54 2.89
C PHE A 112 3.39 -10.72 2.86
N THR A 113 4.43 -10.71 3.70
CA THR A 113 5.46 -11.74 3.79
C THR A 113 6.29 -11.54 5.05
N SER A 114 6.90 -12.59 5.59
CA SER A 114 7.90 -12.47 6.65
C SER A 114 9.23 -11.83 6.21
N ASP A 115 9.51 -11.76 4.91
CA ASP A 115 10.74 -11.17 4.38
C ASP A 115 10.68 -9.63 4.44
N HIS A 116 11.53 -9.05 5.28
CA HIS A 116 11.58 -7.60 5.53
C HIS A 116 12.01 -6.80 4.31
N ASP A 117 12.94 -7.35 3.51
CA ASP A 117 13.60 -6.63 2.42
C ASP A 117 12.88 -6.85 1.08
N SER A 118 11.82 -7.65 1.09
CA SER A 118 10.96 -7.90 -0.07
C SER A 118 10.03 -6.71 -0.36
N SER A 119 9.13 -6.88 -1.32
CA SER A 119 8.10 -5.92 -1.66
C SER A 119 6.93 -6.60 -2.36
N PHE A 120 5.76 -5.95 -2.44
CA PHE A 120 4.60 -6.58 -3.10
C PHE A 120 4.90 -7.03 -4.54
N ALA A 121 5.76 -6.30 -5.27
CA ALA A 121 6.15 -6.63 -6.64
C ALA A 121 7.10 -7.84 -6.75
N ASP A 122 7.73 -8.23 -5.64
CA ASP A 122 8.66 -9.37 -5.57
C ASP A 122 7.96 -10.66 -5.14
N LEU A 123 6.67 -10.59 -4.77
CA LEU A 123 5.86 -11.75 -4.42
C LEU A 123 5.61 -12.62 -5.65
N THR A 124 5.60 -13.93 -5.45
CA THR A 124 5.10 -14.88 -6.43
C THR A 124 3.60 -14.70 -6.66
N GLU A 125 3.06 -15.18 -7.79
CA GLU A 125 1.61 -15.14 -8.07
C GLU A 125 0.78 -15.80 -6.96
N GLU A 126 1.28 -16.91 -6.39
CA GLU A 126 0.62 -17.62 -5.29
C GLU A 126 0.59 -16.78 -4.00
N GLN A 127 1.70 -16.12 -3.64
CA GLN A 127 1.76 -15.21 -2.50
C GLN A 127 0.88 -13.97 -2.69
N ALA A 128 0.91 -13.37 -3.88
CA ALA A 128 0.04 -12.24 -4.21
C ALA A 128 -1.45 -12.65 -4.16
N GLY A 129 -1.78 -13.85 -4.65
CA GLY A 129 -3.11 -14.44 -4.53
C GLY A 129 -3.55 -14.57 -3.08
N LEU A 130 -2.66 -15.03 -2.19
CA LEU A 130 -2.95 -15.14 -0.76
C LEU A 130 -3.22 -13.77 -0.10
N VAL A 131 -2.51 -12.71 -0.51
CA VAL A 131 -2.81 -11.35 -0.02
C VAL A 131 -4.20 -10.89 -0.48
N LEU A 132 -4.57 -11.17 -1.73
CA LEU A 132 -5.92 -10.86 -2.24
C LEU A 132 -7.00 -11.66 -1.52
N ASP A 133 -6.74 -12.93 -1.21
CA ASP A 133 -7.65 -13.76 -0.43
C ASP A 133 -7.82 -13.22 0.99
N ALA A 134 -6.72 -12.80 1.64
CA ALA A 134 -6.77 -12.15 2.94
C ALA A 134 -7.60 -10.86 2.89
N TRP A 135 -7.39 -9.99 1.90
CA TRP A 135 -8.23 -8.79 1.74
C TRP A 135 -9.70 -9.12 1.47
N THR A 136 -9.99 -10.19 0.74
CA THR A 136 -11.35 -10.64 0.47
C THR A 136 -12.04 -11.11 1.75
N ASP A 137 -11.38 -11.97 2.53
CA ASP A 137 -11.86 -12.44 3.84
C ASP A 137 -12.11 -11.26 4.78
N ARG A 138 -11.10 -10.42 4.98
CA ARG A 138 -11.21 -9.27 5.88
C ARG A 138 -12.28 -8.29 5.44
N THR A 139 -12.43 -8.06 4.14
CA THR A 139 -13.51 -7.21 3.64
C THR A 139 -14.88 -7.78 3.98
N ALA A 140 -15.09 -9.09 3.83
CA ALA A 140 -16.34 -9.73 4.20
C ALA A 140 -16.62 -9.60 5.71
N GLU A 141 -15.63 -9.94 6.54
CA GLU A 141 -15.74 -9.87 8.01
C GLU A 141 -16.02 -8.45 8.50
N LEU A 142 -15.26 -7.46 8.02
CA LEU A 142 -15.42 -6.06 8.42
C LEU A 142 -16.74 -5.46 7.93
N SER A 143 -17.27 -5.92 6.79
CA SER A 143 -18.55 -5.45 6.26
C SER A 143 -19.75 -5.91 7.10
N HIS A 144 -19.57 -6.90 7.97
CA HIS A 144 -20.60 -7.33 8.91
C HIS A 144 -20.61 -6.51 10.22
N LEU A 145 -19.60 -5.67 10.45
CA LEU A 145 -19.56 -4.81 11.64
C LEU A 145 -20.57 -3.66 11.51
N PRO A 146 -21.46 -3.45 12.50
CA PRO A 146 -22.44 -2.36 12.46
C PRO A 146 -21.82 -0.95 12.37
N SER A 147 -20.59 -0.78 12.86
CA SER A 147 -19.84 0.47 12.81
C SER A 147 -19.13 0.70 11.46
N VAL A 148 -19.26 -0.19 10.48
CA VAL A 148 -18.59 -0.10 9.19
C VAL A 148 -19.62 0.04 8.06
N GLN A 149 -19.49 1.12 7.30
CA GLN A 149 -20.25 1.38 6.06
C GLN A 149 -19.41 1.20 4.80
N GLN A 150 -18.09 1.38 4.89
CA GLN A 150 -17.18 1.21 3.76
C GLN A 150 -15.89 0.54 4.25
N VAL A 151 -15.48 -0.55 3.59
CA VAL A 151 -14.14 -1.11 3.72
C VAL A 151 -13.23 -0.55 2.63
N PHE A 152 -12.01 -0.17 3.00
CA PHE A 152 -11.01 0.38 2.09
C PHE A 152 -9.64 -0.24 2.33
N CYS A 153 -9.19 -1.09 1.41
CA CYS A 153 -7.84 -1.67 1.40
C CYS A 153 -6.89 -0.75 0.63
N PHE A 154 -5.71 -0.48 1.19
CA PHE A 154 -4.69 0.34 0.53
C PHE A 154 -3.29 0.01 1.01
N GLU A 155 -2.30 0.33 0.19
CA GLU A 155 -0.87 0.27 0.52
C GLU A 155 -0.31 1.69 0.42
N ASN A 156 0.49 2.09 1.41
CA ASN A 156 1.35 3.26 1.29
C ASN A 156 2.77 2.74 1.04
N ARG A 157 3.39 3.12 -0.08
CA ARG A 157 4.75 2.70 -0.45
C ARG A 157 5.67 3.88 -0.77
N GLY A 158 6.86 3.88 -0.18
CA GLY A 158 7.93 4.86 -0.44
C GLY A 158 8.21 5.80 0.74
N ALA A 159 9.48 5.96 1.08
CA ALA A 159 9.92 6.87 2.15
C ALA A 159 9.46 8.33 1.89
N GLU A 160 9.36 8.70 0.62
CA GLU A 160 8.99 10.04 0.16
C GLU A 160 7.52 10.40 0.43
N ILE A 161 6.65 9.40 0.68
CA ILE A 161 5.22 9.62 0.99
C ILE A 161 4.87 9.33 2.46
N GLY A 162 5.88 9.29 3.34
CA GLY A 162 5.66 9.13 4.78
C GLY A 162 5.45 7.69 5.25
N VAL A 163 5.90 6.69 4.48
CA VAL A 163 5.93 5.29 4.94
C VAL A 163 6.96 5.16 6.05
N THR A 164 6.48 4.84 7.26
CA THR A 164 7.31 4.78 8.46
C THR A 164 7.93 3.41 8.73
N LEU A 165 7.55 2.38 7.97
CA LEU A 165 7.95 0.98 8.15
C LEU A 165 8.29 0.38 6.79
N GLY A 166 9.53 -0.09 6.60
CA GLY A 166 10.01 -0.63 5.31
C GLY A 166 9.45 -2.01 4.95
N HIS A 167 8.99 -2.76 5.96
CA HIS A 167 8.44 -4.11 5.80
C HIS A 167 7.21 -4.12 4.89
N PRO A 168 7.05 -5.05 3.93
CA PRO A 168 5.91 -5.11 3.02
C PRO A 168 4.56 -5.26 3.74
N HIS A 169 3.74 -4.21 3.70
CA HIS A 169 2.43 -4.24 4.34
C HIS A 169 1.42 -3.30 3.69
N GLY A 170 0.15 -3.66 3.79
CA GLY A 170 -1.01 -2.83 3.50
C GLY A 170 -1.80 -2.52 4.77
N GLN A 171 -2.88 -1.78 4.59
CA GLN A 171 -3.84 -1.43 5.62
C GLN A 171 -5.27 -1.65 5.11
N ILE A 172 -6.17 -1.95 6.04
CA ILE A 172 -7.62 -2.03 5.78
C ILE A 172 -8.32 -1.10 6.75
N TYR A 173 -9.07 -0.14 6.23
CA TYR A 173 -9.87 0.78 7.04
C TYR A 173 -11.35 0.47 6.84
N GLY A 174 -12.04 0.16 7.94
CA GLY A 174 -13.49 0.10 8.02
C GLY A 174 -14.02 1.45 8.49
N TYR A 175 -14.55 2.25 7.57
CA TYR A 175 -15.09 3.58 7.86
C TYR A 175 -16.56 3.51 8.28
N PRO A 176 -17.00 4.32 9.26
CA PRO A 176 -18.41 4.43 9.64
C PRO A 176 -19.23 5.33 8.69
N PHE A 177 -18.62 5.76 7.58
CA PHE A 177 -19.22 6.59 6.55
C PHE A 177 -18.65 6.23 5.18
N THR A 178 -19.37 6.58 4.11
CA THR A 178 -18.80 6.54 2.75
C THR A 178 -17.83 7.71 2.56
N THR A 179 -16.57 7.40 2.24
CA THR A 179 -15.53 8.41 2.03
C THR A 179 -15.88 9.36 0.88
N PRO A 180 -15.46 10.65 0.92
CA PRO A 180 -15.84 11.65 -0.09
C PRO A 180 -15.50 11.22 -1.52
N ARG A 181 -14.32 10.59 -1.71
CA ARG A 181 -13.87 10.09 -3.02
C ARG A 181 -14.76 8.95 -3.52
N THR A 182 -15.09 7.98 -2.67
CA THR A 182 -16.01 6.88 -3.04
C THR A 182 -17.40 7.42 -3.36
N ALA A 183 -17.93 8.34 -2.56
CA ALA A 183 -19.23 8.96 -2.83
C ALA A 183 -19.24 9.68 -4.19
N LEU A 184 -18.16 10.40 -4.54
CA LEU A 184 -18.00 11.03 -5.85
C LEU A 184 -17.95 9.99 -6.99
N MET A 185 -17.17 8.93 -6.82
CA MET A 185 -17.07 7.85 -7.81
C MET A 185 -18.43 7.18 -8.06
N LEU A 186 -19.19 6.90 -7.00
CA LEU A 186 -20.54 6.33 -7.10
C LEU A 186 -21.51 7.27 -7.84
N ARG A 187 -21.49 8.57 -7.53
CA ARG A 187 -22.30 9.57 -8.25
C ARG A 187 -21.93 9.65 -9.73
N SER A 188 -20.63 9.66 -10.05
CA SER A 188 -20.16 9.69 -11.43
C SER A 188 -20.56 8.42 -12.19
N ALA A 189 -20.47 7.25 -11.56
CA ALA A 189 -20.88 5.99 -12.16
C ALA A 189 -22.40 5.92 -12.42
N ALA A 190 -23.21 6.41 -11.47
CA ALA A 190 -24.66 6.49 -11.62
C ALA A 190 -25.05 7.41 -12.78
N ALA A 191 -24.48 8.62 -12.84
CA ALA A 191 -24.74 9.57 -13.93
C ALA A 191 -24.34 9.02 -15.30
N HIS A 192 -23.22 8.29 -15.40
CA HIS A 192 -22.80 7.63 -16.64
C HIS A 192 -23.80 6.54 -17.07
N LYS A 193 -24.27 5.73 -16.12
CA LYS A 193 -25.25 4.68 -16.38
C LYS A 193 -26.58 5.26 -16.86
N GLU A 194 -27.02 6.36 -16.26
CA GLU A 194 -28.22 7.08 -16.69
C GLU A 194 -28.07 7.65 -18.11
N ALA A 195 -26.90 8.21 -18.43
CA ALA A 195 -26.65 8.82 -19.74
C ALA A 195 -26.45 7.80 -20.87
N THR A 196 -25.85 6.64 -20.59
CA THR A 196 -25.41 5.68 -21.63
C THR A 196 -26.15 4.35 -21.62
N GLY A 197 -26.91 4.04 -20.56
CA GLY A 197 -27.53 2.74 -20.33
C GLY A 197 -26.54 1.63 -19.94
N ALA A 198 -25.23 1.90 -19.90
CA ALA A 198 -24.18 0.93 -19.60
C ALA A 198 -23.43 1.26 -18.31
N ALA A 199 -22.87 0.26 -17.64
CA ALA A 199 -21.97 0.50 -16.52
C ALA A 199 -20.69 1.21 -17.01
N THR A 200 -20.09 2.03 -16.14
CA THR A 200 -18.84 2.73 -16.46
C THR A 200 -17.72 1.74 -16.79
N SER A 201 -17.62 0.64 -16.03
CA SER A 201 -16.62 -0.42 -16.27
C SER A 201 -16.75 -1.07 -17.64
N SER A 202 -17.99 -1.35 -18.10
CA SER A 202 -18.21 -1.96 -19.42
C SER A 202 -17.90 -1.02 -20.59
N THR A 203 -17.90 0.29 -20.36
CA THR A 203 -17.60 1.28 -21.40
C THR A 203 -16.09 1.55 -21.50
N THR A 204 -15.41 1.69 -20.36
CA THR A 204 -13.98 2.04 -20.33
C THR A 204 -13.05 0.84 -20.55
N TYR A 205 -13.40 -0.34 -20.02
CA TYR A 205 -12.62 -1.58 -20.21
C TYR A 205 -13.14 -2.44 -21.38
N SER A 206 -13.75 -1.80 -22.38
CA SER A 206 -14.01 -2.48 -23.65
C SER A 206 -12.69 -2.56 -24.43
N PRO A 207 -12.30 -3.73 -24.98
CA PRO A 207 -11.06 -3.89 -25.76
C PRO A 207 -10.94 -2.90 -26.93
N ALA A 208 -12.08 -2.40 -27.42
CA ALA A 208 -12.16 -1.38 -28.48
C ALA A 208 -11.65 0.01 -28.07
N ASN A 209 -11.57 0.30 -26.77
CA ASN A 209 -11.13 1.59 -26.23
C ASN A 209 -9.69 1.56 -25.68
N TRP A 210 -8.97 0.43 -25.85
CA TRP A 210 -7.55 0.33 -25.53
C TRP A 210 -6.70 0.91 -26.68
N PRO A 211 -5.83 1.91 -26.46
CA PRO A 211 -5.05 2.54 -27.52
C PRO A 211 -4.02 1.63 -28.21
N GLY A 212 -3.93 0.35 -27.81
CA GLY A 212 -3.04 -0.66 -28.40
C GLY A 212 -3.74 -1.81 -29.15
N SER A 213 -5.07 -1.86 -29.27
CA SER A 213 -5.76 -2.97 -29.94
C SER A 213 -5.78 -2.87 -31.47
N GLY A 214 -5.07 -1.88 -32.05
CA GLY A 214 -5.06 -1.56 -33.47
C GLY A 214 -3.81 -1.98 -34.27
N SER A 215 -2.86 -2.75 -33.74
CA SER A 215 -1.75 -3.28 -34.55
C SER A 215 -1.80 -4.80 -34.62
N SER A 216 -2.39 -5.32 -35.70
CA SER A 216 -2.17 -6.69 -36.15
C SER A 216 -0.67 -6.94 -36.31
N PHE A 217 -0.09 -7.74 -35.44
CA PHE A 217 1.23 -8.31 -35.64
C PHE A 217 1.16 -9.27 -36.84
N ARG A 218 1.48 -8.77 -38.04
CA ARG A 218 1.73 -9.62 -39.20
C ARG A 218 3.15 -10.17 -39.06
N GLU A 219 3.27 -11.45 -38.76
CA GLU A 219 4.52 -12.19 -38.98
C GLU A 219 4.85 -12.14 -40.47
N SER A 220 5.90 -11.39 -40.82
CA SER A 220 6.51 -11.48 -42.15
C SER A 220 7.59 -12.57 -42.12
N THR A 221 7.22 -13.78 -42.48
CA THR A 221 8.17 -14.80 -42.92
C THR A 221 8.63 -14.45 -44.34
N GLY A 222 9.82 -13.84 -44.45
CA GLY A 222 10.41 -13.49 -45.74
C GLY A 222 11.92 -13.31 -45.66
N SER A 223 12.65 -14.35 -46.06
CA SER A 223 14.11 -14.40 -46.16
C SER A 223 14.71 -13.24 -46.97
N PRO A 224 15.86 -12.67 -46.58
CA PRO A 224 16.46 -11.57 -47.33
C PRO A 224 17.25 -12.13 -48.51
N SER A 225 16.80 -11.83 -49.73
CA SER A 225 17.62 -11.99 -50.93
C SER A 225 18.50 -10.75 -51.11
N PHE A 226 19.81 -10.98 -51.06
CA PHE A 226 20.85 -9.99 -51.32
C PHE A 226 20.75 -9.49 -52.78
N ARG A 227 20.67 -8.17 -52.97
CA ARG A 227 20.96 -7.55 -54.27
C ARG A 227 21.85 -6.34 -54.10
N THR A 228 23.13 -6.53 -54.42
CA THR A 228 24.16 -5.51 -54.54
C THR A 228 23.89 -4.58 -55.72
N ARG A 229 23.99 -3.26 -55.51
CA ARG A 229 24.37 -2.30 -56.56
C ARG A 229 25.39 -1.28 -56.02
N ARG A 230 26.63 -1.44 -56.51
CA ARG A 230 27.63 -0.40 -56.81
C ARG A 230 26.98 0.70 -57.68
N THR A 231 27.34 1.98 -57.73
CA THR A 231 28.59 2.76 -57.52
C THR A 231 28.17 4.25 -57.45
N GLY A 232 28.84 5.10 -56.65
CA GLY A 232 29.74 6.11 -57.21
C GLY A 232 29.88 7.36 -56.31
N PRO A 233 30.98 8.13 -56.38
CA PRO A 233 31.54 8.86 -55.24
C PRO A 233 31.57 10.38 -55.41
N THR A 234 31.62 11.16 -54.32
CA THR A 234 32.46 12.38 -54.25
C THR A 234 32.63 12.94 -52.83
N ARG A 235 33.91 12.98 -52.43
CA ARG A 235 34.70 14.04 -51.77
C ARG A 235 34.36 14.59 -50.37
N SER A 236 35.41 14.48 -49.56
CA SER A 236 35.77 15.06 -48.27
C SER A 236 36.04 16.58 -48.28
N THR A 237 35.86 17.22 -47.12
CA THR A 237 36.86 18.10 -46.48
C THR A 237 36.60 18.21 -44.97
N SER A 238 37.67 18.18 -44.18
CA SER A 238 37.74 18.35 -42.72
C SER A 238 37.37 19.79 -42.26
N THR A 239 37.16 20.09 -40.98
CA THR A 239 38.22 20.43 -39.98
C THR A 239 37.60 20.67 -38.58
N ARG A 240 38.41 20.40 -37.53
CA ARG A 240 38.36 20.66 -36.05
C ARG A 240 37.52 21.89 -35.56
N ALA A 241 37.13 22.09 -34.30
CA ALA A 241 37.71 21.81 -32.96
C ALA A 241 36.62 21.94 -31.86
N ALA A 242 36.59 21.10 -30.83
CA ALA A 242 37.09 21.29 -29.45
C ALA A 242 36.54 22.52 -28.65
N GLY A 243 35.85 22.24 -27.55
CA GLY A 243 35.50 23.18 -26.49
C GLY A 243 34.72 22.50 -25.36
N SER A 244 35.41 22.16 -24.27
CA SER A 244 34.84 21.76 -22.96
C SER A 244 35.16 22.85 -21.91
N PRO A 245 34.78 22.70 -20.63
CA PRO A 245 33.75 23.48 -19.96
C PRO A 245 34.33 24.51 -18.96
N THR A 246 33.51 25.46 -18.52
CA THR A 246 33.88 26.41 -17.48
C THR A 246 33.15 26.11 -16.18
N CYS A 247 33.92 25.79 -15.15
CA CYS A 247 33.52 25.71 -13.74
C CYS A 247 33.81 27.04 -13.01
N TRP A 248 33.31 27.08 -11.77
CA TRP A 248 33.67 27.90 -10.59
C TRP A 248 32.71 29.07 -10.26
N PRO A 249 32.60 29.49 -8.98
CA PRO A 249 32.16 28.72 -7.81
C PRO A 249 31.23 29.56 -6.89
N SER A 250 30.59 28.98 -5.88
CA SER A 250 30.21 29.75 -4.67
C SER A 250 29.90 28.85 -3.48
N THR A 251 30.20 29.40 -2.31
CA THR A 251 30.56 28.81 -1.02
C THR A 251 29.40 28.39 -0.11
N ARG A 252 29.73 27.49 0.83
CA ARG A 252 28.92 27.00 1.96
C ARG A 252 28.38 28.10 2.87
N THR A 253 27.20 27.85 3.44
CA THR A 253 26.97 27.92 4.90
C THR A 253 25.76 27.06 5.31
N HIS A 254 26.01 26.12 6.23
CA HIS A 254 24.99 25.39 6.97
C HIS A 254 24.36 26.30 8.03
N ALA A 255 23.04 26.30 8.13
CA ALA A 255 22.32 26.72 9.34
C ALA A 255 21.08 25.85 9.53
N GLN A 256 21.04 25.16 10.67
CA GLN A 256 19.86 24.49 11.22
C GLN A 256 18.83 25.54 11.64
N SER A 257 17.56 25.35 11.30
CA SER A 257 16.45 25.97 12.02
C SER A 257 15.16 25.17 11.83
N SER A 258 14.65 24.65 12.95
CA SER A 258 13.32 24.07 13.09
C SER A 258 12.24 25.16 13.01
N PRO A 259 11.10 24.94 12.34
CA PRO A 259 9.94 25.81 12.51
C PRO A 259 9.13 25.37 13.73
N ARG A 260 9.24 26.14 14.82
CA ARG A 260 8.19 26.26 15.83
C ARG A 260 7.07 27.12 15.25
N CYS A 261 5.84 26.63 15.21
CA CYS A 261 4.67 27.48 15.07
C CYS A 261 3.92 27.53 16.40
N ILE A 262 4.04 28.69 17.03
CA ILE A 262 3.24 29.19 18.15
C ILE A 262 1.94 29.73 17.56
N TRP A 263 0.79 29.43 18.18
CA TRP A 263 -0.33 30.37 18.28
C TRP A 263 -1.00 30.23 19.65
N ASN A 264 -0.96 31.34 20.42
CA ASN A 264 -1.89 31.70 21.50
C ASN A 264 -3.33 31.66 20.96
N SER A 265 -4.42 31.50 21.73
CA SER A 265 -4.71 31.79 23.14
C SER A 265 -5.78 30.83 23.64
#